data_AF-A0A4U0GR47-F1
#
_entry.id   AF-A0A4U0GR47-F1
#
_cell.length_a   1.000
_cell.length_b   1.000
_cell.length_c   1.000
_cell.angle_alpha   90.00
_cell.angle_beta   90.00
_cell.angle_gamma   90.00
#
_symmetry.space_group_name_H-M   'P 1'
#
loop_
_entity.id
_entity.type
_entity.pdbx_description
1 polymer ?
#
loop_
_entity_poly.entity_id
_entity_poly.type
_entity_poly.pdbx_seq_one_letter_code
_entity_poly.pdbx_strand_id
1 'polypeptide(L)'
;MKAKNLKPAFLVCFFSISALLSFSLNNKFDGENSIPSSDLPKKYTEKDVDEAYRAFNMHLYDPVRKIYLRDSDKPMAVGAIWTQAVYWDMAMNAYKRKKTPENRQLIEDLYEGNGKQYANYDWSNDKTWFIYDDIMWWVISMARAYELTKDPKYLAHAESGFDRVWNGVPGIDPGSYDTEHSGMFWDWTFGRVGKMSCINYPTVVAAATLYNVTKKEDYLHKAKEIYQWASENLYDPLTGRIADSKHGKGDPNWTLHVYNQGSAIGAATELYAITKKQQYLDHAVRIADYTKEVMSAPQAVLPSEKGEEKGIYTAIFAQYIVRLIEEGNKPEYLPWLRRTIDYGWHNRDQTRSLTSKNYLAKVDADDVVSCYDASGIPALMLLIPSIAH
;
A
#
# COMPACT_ATOMS: atom_id res chain seq x y z
N MET A 1 14.07 -46.94 61.57
CA MET A 1 13.40 -46.33 60.41
C MET A 1 14.05 -44.96 60.15
N LYS A 2 14.72 -44.79 58.99
CA LYS A 2 15.17 -43.55 58.29
C LYS A 2 15.96 -42.49 59.10
N ALA A 3 17.30 -42.48 59.02
CA ALA A 3 18.16 -41.68 58.10
C ALA A 3 18.04 -40.15 58.32
N LYS A 4 18.96 -39.51 59.07
CA LYS A 4 20.20 -38.79 58.64
C LYS A 4 19.93 -37.62 57.68
N ASN A 5 20.58 -36.46 57.74
CA ASN A 5 21.29 -35.68 58.75
C ASN A 5 21.49 -34.29 58.10
N LEU A 6 21.76 -33.28 58.93
CA LEU A 6 22.07 -31.88 58.62
C LEU A 6 22.78 -31.59 57.29
N LYS A 7 22.38 -30.48 56.64
CA LYS A 7 23.19 -29.73 55.66
C LYS A 7 23.77 -28.47 56.32
N PRO A 8 25.06 -28.15 56.08
CA PRO A 8 25.52 -26.77 56.03
C PRO A 8 26.12 -26.39 54.66
N ALA A 9 26.27 -25.08 54.51
CA ALA A 9 26.55 -24.28 53.32
C ALA A 9 27.74 -24.73 52.45
N PHE A 10 27.64 -24.43 51.15
CA PHE A 10 28.80 -24.16 50.30
C PHE A 10 28.53 -22.97 49.36
N LEU A 11 29.45 -22.01 49.48
CA LEU A 11 29.76 -20.90 48.60
C LEU A 11 30.16 -21.45 47.22
N VAL A 12 29.64 -20.89 46.12
CA VAL A 12 30.23 -21.11 44.78
C VAL A 12 30.33 -19.78 44.03
N CYS A 13 31.57 -19.47 43.68
CA CYS A 13 32.05 -18.32 42.95
C CYS A 13 31.55 -18.25 41.50
N PHE A 14 31.53 -17.01 41.01
CA PHE A 14 31.43 -16.62 39.60
C PHE A 14 32.39 -17.41 38.70
N PHE A 15 31.85 -17.97 37.62
CA PHE A 15 32.58 -18.17 36.36
C PHE A 15 31.72 -17.65 35.21
N SER A 16 32.16 -16.53 34.66
CA SER A 16 31.78 -16.01 33.35
C SER A 16 32.20 -16.98 32.26
N ILE A 17 31.24 -17.55 31.52
CA ILE A 17 31.48 -18.14 30.20
C ILE A 17 30.58 -17.39 29.22
N SER A 18 31.19 -16.42 28.57
CA SER A 18 30.74 -15.81 27.33
C SER A 18 30.74 -16.86 26.23
N ALA A 19 29.57 -17.39 25.88
CA ALA A 19 29.35 -18.11 24.64
C ALA A 19 28.44 -17.24 23.75
N LEU A 20 29.07 -16.40 22.94
CA LEU A 20 28.48 -15.82 21.75
C LEU A 20 28.09 -16.96 20.80
N LEU A 21 26.83 -17.40 20.86
CA LEU A 21 26.21 -18.13 19.76
C LEU A 21 25.83 -17.10 18.71
N SER A 22 26.81 -16.76 17.88
CA SER A 22 26.58 -16.18 16.56
C SER A 22 25.83 -17.20 15.73
N PHE A 23 24.50 -17.14 15.74
CA PHE A 23 23.69 -17.71 14.66
C PHE A 23 23.99 -16.91 13.39
N SER A 24 25.05 -17.32 12.70
CA SER A 24 25.20 -17.09 11.27
C SER A 24 24.03 -17.82 10.62
N LEU A 25 23.00 -17.08 10.22
CA LEU A 25 22.06 -17.51 9.20
C LEU A 25 22.81 -17.51 7.85
N ASN A 26 23.77 -18.42 7.71
CA ASN A 26 24.18 -18.92 6.41
C ASN A 26 23.07 -19.87 5.95
N ASN A 27 21.94 -19.31 5.54
CA ASN A 27 21.06 -20.04 4.66
C ASN A 27 21.80 -20.17 3.33
N LYS A 28 22.45 -21.32 3.15
CA LYS A 28 22.65 -21.87 1.81
C LYS A 28 21.27 -21.85 1.15
N PHE A 29 21.11 -20.96 0.18
CA PHE A 29 20.08 -21.10 -0.84
C PHE A 29 20.41 -22.39 -1.57
N ASP A 30 19.82 -23.50 -1.13
CA ASP A 30 19.83 -24.73 -1.90
C ASP A 30 19.05 -24.45 -3.20
N GLY A 31 19.79 -24.47 -4.30
CA GLY A 31 19.37 -24.04 -5.63
C GLY A 31 18.39 -24.99 -6.32
N GLU A 32 17.29 -25.35 -5.67
CA GLU A 32 16.25 -26.23 -6.25
C GLU A 32 14.97 -25.49 -6.70
N ASN A 33 14.84 -24.18 -6.48
CA ASN A 33 13.68 -23.39 -6.95
C ASN A 33 14.04 -22.23 -7.90
N SER A 34 15.26 -22.21 -8.46
CA SER A 34 15.59 -21.23 -9.49
C SER A 34 14.95 -21.63 -10.81
N ILE A 35 13.99 -20.83 -11.29
CA ILE A 35 13.48 -20.93 -12.67
C ILE A 35 14.69 -20.86 -13.61
N PRO A 36 14.90 -21.86 -14.50
CA PRO A 36 16.04 -21.88 -15.40
C PRO A 36 16.16 -20.57 -16.19
N SER A 37 17.40 -20.08 -16.38
CA SER A 37 17.65 -18.77 -17.01
C SER A 37 17.12 -18.65 -18.45
N SER A 38 16.80 -19.77 -19.11
CA SER A 38 16.19 -19.82 -20.45
C SER A 38 14.69 -19.53 -20.47
N ASP A 39 14.01 -19.55 -19.30
CA ASP A 39 12.55 -19.35 -19.17
C ASP A 39 12.20 -17.99 -18.56
N LEU A 40 13.18 -17.08 -18.45
CA LEU A 40 12.94 -15.73 -17.96
C LEU A 40 12.14 -14.92 -18.99
N PRO A 41 11.05 -14.25 -18.57
CA PRO A 41 10.27 -13.45 -19.49
C PRO A 41 11.09 -12.33 -20.12
N LYS A 42 10.71 -11.93 -21.33
CA LYS A 42 11.31 -10.76 -22.00
C LYS A 42 11.10 -9.52 -21.13
N LYS A 43 12.16 -8.72 -21.00
CA LYS A 43 12.11 -7.44 -20.30
C LYS A 43 11.11 -6.48 -20.95
N TYR A 44 10.27 -5.84 -20.14
CA TYR A 44 9.38 -4.79 -20.62
C TYR A 44 10.14 -3.53 -21.07
N THR A 45 9.52 -2.78 -21.97
CA THR A 45 10.03 -1.54 -22.58
C THR A 45 9.11 -0.36 -22.28
N GLU A 46 9.56 0.87 -22.56
CA GLU A 46 8.71 2.06 -22.47
C GLU A 46 7.44 1.97 -23.33
N LYS A 47 7.50 1.29 -24.48
CA LYS A 47 6.32 1.05 -25.31
C LYS A 47 5.30 0.15 -24.60
N ASP A 48 5.77 -0.85 -23.86
CA ASP A 48 4.91 -1.74 -23.09
C ASP A 48 4.18 -0.98 -21.95
N VAL A 49 4.83 0.01 -21.35
CA VAL A 49 4.20 0.88 -20.32
C VAL A 49 2.98 1.60 -20.90
N ASP A 50 3.15 2.20 -22.09
CA ASP A 50 2.06 2.89 -22.77
C ASP A 50 0.93 1.94 -23.18
N GLU A 51 1.30 0.75 -23.66
CA GLU A 51 0.34 -0.26 -24.07
C GLU A 51 -0.47 -0.77 -22.88
N ALA A 52 0.18 -1.09 -21.76
CA ALA A 52 -0.45 -1.59 -20.56
C ALA A 52 -1.48 -0.60 -19.99
N TYR A 53 -1.10 0.67 -19.86
CA TYR A 53 -2.00 1.68 -19.30
C TYR A 53 -3.13 2.05 -20.27
N ARG A 54 -2.85 2.10 -21.58
CA ARG A 54 -3.90 2.29 -22.60
C ARG A 54 -4.89 1.13 -22.59
N ALA A 55 -4.42 -0.11 -22.50
CA ALA A 55 -5.28 -1.30 -22.42
C ALA A 55 -6.18 -1.28 -21.18
N PHE A 56 -5.61 -0.96 -20.02
CA PHE A 56 -6.36 -0.78 -18.78
C PHE A 56 -7.52 0.21 -18.96
N ASN A 57 -7.26 1.40 -19.50
CA ASN A 57 -8.30 2.40 -19.76
C ASN A 57 -9.30 1.93 -20.82
N MET A 58 -8.84 1.35 -21.94
CA MET A 58 -9.72 0.94 -23.05
C MET A 58 -10.79 -0.08 -22.64
N HIS A 59 -10.44 -0.98 -21.70
CA HIS A 59 -11.32 -2.05 -21.26
C HIS A 59 -12.11 -1.73 -19.99
N LEU A 60 -11.57 -0.91 -19.09
CA LEU A 60 -12.13 -0.73 -17.75
C LEU A 60 -12.60 0.69 -17.46
N TYR A 61 -12.19 1.71 -18.22
CA TYR A 61 -12.67 3.08 -18.02
C TYR A 61 -13.97 3.32 -18.81
N ASP A 62 -14.99 3.85 -18.14
CA ASP A 62 -16.22 4.32 -18.77
C ASP A 62 -16.09 5.83 -19.05
N PRO A 63 -15.94 6.25 -20.32
CA PRO A 63 -15.77 7.67 -20.65
C PRO A 63 -17.04 8.51 -20.49
N VAL A 64 -18.22 7.88 -20.39
CA VAL A 64 -19.50 8.58 -20.18
C VAL A 64 -19.69 8.89 -18.71
N ARG A 65 -19.52 7.89 -17.85
CA ARG A 65 -19.60 8.06 -16.39
C ARG A 65 -18.32 8.61 -15.77
N LYS A 66 -17.22 8.58 -16.51
CA LYS A 66 -15.87 9.00 -16.11
C LYS A 66 -15.36 8.27 -14.85
N ILE A 67 -15.55 6.95 -14.83
CA ILE A 67 -15.22 6.08 -13.69
C ILE A 67 -14.76 4.70 -14.18
N TYR A 68 -13.96 3.99 -13.37
CA TYR A 68 -13.59 2.62 -13.71
C TYR A 68 -14.70 1.63 -13.36
N LEU A 69 -15.05 0.81 -14.36
CA LEU A 69 -15.95 -0.33 -14.26
C LEU A 69 -15.33 -1.45 -13.45
N ARG A 70 -16.17 -2.30 -12.87
CA ARG A 70 -15.69 -3.43 -12.07
C ARG A 70 -14.93 -4.42 -12.94
N ASP A 71 -15.44 -4.74 -14.12
CA ASP A 71 -14.97 -5.85 -14.96
C ASP A 71 -14.82 -5.48 -16.44
N SER A 72 -13.96 -6.21 -17.15
CA SER A 72 -13.61 -5.99 -18.56
C SER A 72 -14.74 -6.29 -19.57
N ASP A 73 -15.77 -7.04 -19.15
CA ASP A 73 -17.01 -7.26 -19.92
C ASP A 73 -18.00 -6.08 -19.80
N LYS A 74 -17.57 -5.01 -19.10
CA LYS A 74 -18.23 -3.71 -19.00
C LYS A 74 -19.61 -3.76 -18.36
N PRO A 75 -19.75 -4.30 -17.13
CA PRO A 75 -21.01 -4.29 -16.42
C PRO A 75 -21.38 -2.86 -16.01
N MET A 76 -22.63 -2.67 -15.59
CA MET A 76 -23.02 -1.41 -14.92
C MET A 76 -22.32 -1.21 -13.57
N ALA A 77 -21.83 -2.29 -12.95
CA ALA A 77 -21.06 -2.22 -11.71
C ALA A 77 -19.73 -1.47 -11.90
N VAL A 78 -19.34 -0.70 -10.89
CA VAL A 78 -18.07 0.03 -10.82
C VAL A 78 -17.15 -0.62 -9.79
N GLY A 79 -15.85 -0.35 -9.88
CA GLY A 79 -14.91 -0.74 -8.83
C GLY A 79 -15.24 -0.04 -7.51
N ALA A 80 -14.95 -0.70 -6.38
CA ALA A 80 -15.21 -0.22 -5.03
C ALA A 80 -14.67 1.21 -4.82
N ILE A 81 -15.39 2.00 -4.01
CA ILE A 81 -15.17 3.44 -3.87
C ILE A 81 -13.73 3.82 -3.51
N TRP A 82 -13.08 3.05 -2.63
CA TRP A 82 -11.70 3.30 -2.20
C TRP A 82 -10.67 2.98 -3.30
N THR A 83 -10.96 1.98 -4.14
CA THR A 83 -10.07 1.57 -5.23
C THR A 83 -9.99 2.61 -6.34
N GLN A 84 -11.06 3.39 -6.53
CA GLN A 84 -11.09 4.47 -7.50
C GLN A 84 -10.04 5.56 -7.20
N ALA A 85 -9.75 5.81 -5.92
CA ALA A 85 -8.69 6.73 -5.51
C ALA A 85 -7.31 6.25 -5.99
N VAL A 86 -7.07 4.94 -5.99
CA VAL A 86 -5.81 4.32 -6.45
C VAL A 86 -5.71 4.37 -7.98
N TYR A 87 -6.81 4.16 -8.71
CA TYR A 87 -6.82 4.33 -10.17
C TYR A 87 -6.62 5.80 -10.58
N TRP A 88 -7.09 6.73 -9.75
CA TRP A 88 -6.81 8.16 -9.94
C TRP A 88 -5.34 8.49 -9.71
N ASP A 89 -4.69 7.86 -8.71
CA ASP A 89 -3.23 7.92 -8.56
C ASP A 89 -2.49 7.41 -9.81
N MET A 90 -2.97 6.33 -10.46
CA MET A 90 -2.39 5.85 -11.72
C MET A 90 -2.50 6.90 -12.84
N ALA A 91 -3.63 7.59 -12.97
CA ALA A 91 -3.79 8.67 -13.95
C ALA A 91 -2.82 9.83 -13.66
N MET A 92 -2.64 10.19 -12.40
CA MET A 92 -1.64 11.18 -11.98
C MET A 92 -0.21 10.75 -12.30
N ASN A 93 0.12 9.47 -12.13
CA ASN A 93 1.44 8.94 -12.48
C ASN A 93 1.67 8.94 -14.00
N ALA A 94 0.67 8.59 -14.80
CA ALA A 94 0.74 8.72 -16.26
C ALA A 94 0.96 10.17 -16.70
N TYR A 95 0.29 11.13 -16.05
CA TYR A 95 0.54 12.54 -16.28
C TYR A 95 1.95 12.96 -15.84
N LYS A 96 2.47 12.49 -14.69
CA LYS A 96 3.84 12.78 -14.25
C LYS A 96 4.88 12.33 -15.28
N ARG A 97 4.69 11.19 -15.94
CA ARG A 97 5.60 10.68 -16.98
C ARG A 97 5.63 11.52 -18.25
N LYS A 98 4.46 11.83 -18.82
CA LYS A 98 4.38 12.39 -20.19
C LYS A 98 3.82 13.80 -20.30
N LYS A 99 3.13 14.29 -19.26
CA LYS A 99 2.55 15.64 -19.20
C LYS A 99 1.62 15.99 -20.37
N THR A 100 0.98 15.02 -21.00
CA THR A 100 0.09 15.28 -22.15
C THR A 100 -1.25 15.89 -21.71
N PRO A 101 -1.92 16.68 -22.58
CA PRO A 101 -3.26 17.20 -22.30
C PRO A 101 -4.29 16.12 -22.00
N GLU A 102 -4.21 14.96 -22.66
CA GLU A 102 -5.13 13.83 -22.46
C GLU A 102 -4.98 13.24 -21.06
N ASN A 103 -3.74 13.06 -20.59
CA ASN A 103 -3.49 12.59 -19.23
C ASN A 103 -3.95 13.64 -18.19
N ARG A 104 -3.80 14.94 -18.48
CA ARG A 104 -4.34 15.98 -17.60
C ARG A 104 -5.88 15.94 -17.57
N GLN A 105 -6.53 15.78 -18.72
CA GLN A 105 -7.98 15.70 -18.80
C GLN A 105 -8.52 14.46 -18.07
N LEU A 106 -7.83 13.31 -18.16
CA LEU A 106 -8.24 12.11 -17.44
C LEU A 106 -8.23 12.29 -15.91
N ILE A 107 -7.31 13.09 -15.36
CA ILE A 107 -7.31 13.46 -13.93
C ILE A 107 -8.59 14.22 -13.58
N GLU A 108 -8.99 15.20 -14.39
CA GLU A 108 -10.20 16.00 -14.17
C GLU A 108 -11.46 15.15 -14.37
N ASP A 109 -11.48 14.29 -15.38
CA ASP A 109 -12.62 13.43 -15.68
C ASP A 109 -12.89 12.44 -14.55
N LEU A 110 -11.85 11.73 -14.08
CA LEU A 110 -11.97 10.80 -12.97
C LEU A 110 -12.43 11.50 -11.69
N TYR A 111 -11.93 12.70 -11.42
CA TYR A 111 -12.40 13.50 -10.29
C TYR A 111 -13.90 13.83 -10.40
N GLU A 112 -14.36 14.27 -11.58
CA GLU A 112 -15.76 14.63 -11.82
C GLU A 112 -16.68 13.41 -11.74
N GLY A 113 -16.30 12.30 -12.40
CA GLY A 113 -17.11 11.07 -12.44
C GLY A 113 -17.25 10.42 -11.08
N ASN A 114 -16.15 10.30 -10.34
CA ASN A 114 -16.20 9.78 -8.97
C ASN A 114 -16.97 10.72 -8.04
N GLY A 115 -16.85 12.04 -8.21
CA GLY A 115 -17.68 12.99 -7.48
C GLY A 115 -19.17 12.72 -7.71
N LYS A 116 -19.62 12.65 -8.98
CA LYS A 116 -21.03 12.37 -9.30
C LYS A 116 -21.51 11.02 -8.76
N GLN A 117 -20.66 10.00 -8.77
CA GLN A 117 -20.99 8.67 -8.26
C GLN A 117 -21.05 8.64 -6.72
N TYR A 118 -20.20 9.40 -6.04
CA TYR A 118 -19.97 9.31 -4.60
C TYR A 118 -20.23 10.64 -3.88
N ALA A 119 -21.47 11.10 -3.97
CA ALA A 119 -22.00 12.24 -3.22
C ALA A 119 -21.20 13.55 -3.36
N ASN A 120 -20.49 13.74 -4.46
CA ASN A 120 -19.59 14.87 -4.74
C ASN A 120 -18.58 15.12 -3.62
N TYR A 121 -18.06 14.06 -3.00
CA TYR A 121 -17.14 14.15 -1.88
C TYR A 121 -17.74 14.87 -0.65
N ASP A 122 -19.07 14.85 -0.51
CA ASP A 122 -19.74 15.18 0.76
C ASP A 122 -19.43 14.07 1.77
N TRP A 123 -18.36 14.26 2.53
CA TRP A 123 -17.89 13.31 3.52
C TRP A 123 -18.87 13.10 4.69
N SER A 124 -19.88 13.97 4.83
CA SER A 124 -20.94 13.81 5.83
C SER A 124 -22.07 12.87 5.38
N ASN A 125 -22.09 12.45 4.12
CA ASN A 125 -23.07 11.51 3.60
C ASN A 125 -22.77 10.08 4.08
N ASP A 126 -23.38 9.68 5.19
CA ASP A 126 -23.23 8.39 5.86
C ASP A 126 -23.88 7.19 5.13
N LYS A 127 -24.53 7.44 3.99
CA LYS A 127 -25.03 6.38 3.09
C LYS A 127 -24.03 6.01 2.01
N THR A 128 -23.25 6.99 1.54
CA THR A 128 -22.20 6.78 0.53
C THR A 128 -20.90 6.37 1.20
N TRP A 129 -20.51 7.08 2.25
CA TRP A 129 -19.32 6.79 3.04
C TRP A 129 -19.76 6.03 4.29
N PHE A 130 -19.14 4.89 4.57
CA PHE A 130 -19.55 4.04 5.70
C PHE A 130 -18.35 3.56 6.55
N ILE A 131 -17.13 3.90 6.13
CA ILE A 131 -15.91 3.47 6.80
C ILE A 131 -14.77 4.48 6.56
N TYR A 132 -13.80 4.56 7.47
CA TYR A 132 -12.83 5.65 7.49
C TYR A 132 -11.68 5.47 6.50
N ASP A 133 -11.26 4.24 6.21
CA ASP A 133 -10.15 4.01 5.27
C ASP A 133 -10.52 4.38 3.84
N ASP A 134 -11.75 4.10 3.41
CA ASP A 134 -12.31 4.57 2.14
C ASP A 134 -12.09 6.08 1.92
N ILE A 135 -12.42 6.89 2.93
CA ILE A 135 -12.20 8.35 2.89
C ILE A 135 -10.69 8.64 2.88
N MET A 136 -9.90 7.96 3.71
CA MET A 136 -8.47 8.22 3.84
C MET A 136 -7.69 7.94 2.54
N TRP A 137 -8.07 6.92 1.77
CA TRP A 137 -7.51 6.67 0.44
C TRP A 137 -7.76 7.85 -0.51
N TRP A 138 -8.96 8.41 -0.49
CA TRP A 138 -9.29 9.62 -1.26
C TRP A 138 -8.53 10.86 -0.77
N VAL A 139 -8.39 11.05 0.54
CA VAL A 139 -7.62 12.17 1.12
C VAL A 139 -6.17 12.16 0.60
N ILE A 140 -5.53 10.98 0.57
CA ILE A 140 -4.17 10.83 0.05
C ILE A 140 -4.12 11.26 -1.43
N SER A 141 -4.98 10.71 -2.27
CA SER A 141 -5.00 11.02 -3.71
C SER A 141 -5.32 12.49 -3.97
N MET A 142 -6.23 13.10 -3.21
CA MET A 142 -6.55 14.53 -3.30
C MET A 142 -5.35 15.42 -2.92
N ALA A 143 -4.63 15.08 -1.84
CA ALA A 143 -3.43 15.83 -1.45
C ALA A 143 -2.32 15.72 -2.53
N ARG A 144 -2.14 14.54 -3.12
CA ARG A 144 -1.23 14.31 -4.27
C ARG A 144 -1.66 15.05 -5.52
N ALA A 145 -2.97 15.12 -5.79
CA ALA A 145 -3.53 15.87 -6.91
C ALA A 145 -3.25 17.36 -6.76
N TYR A 146 -3.41 17.92 -5.55
CA TYR A 146 -3.02 19.29 -5.26
C TYR A 146 -1.51 19.50 -5.43
N GLU A 147 -0.67 18.59 -4.92
CA GLU A 147 0.78 18.67 -5.09
C GLU A 147 1.17 18.78 -6.57
N LEU A 148 0.55 17.95 -7.42
CA LEU A 148 0.83 17.84 -8.84
C LEU A 148 0.27 18.99 -9.68
N THR A 149 -0.94 19.45 -9.39
CA THR A 149 -1.70 20.37 -10.26
C THR A 149 -1.82 21.79 -9.73
N LYS A 150 -1.63 21.97 -8.41
CA LYS A 150 -1.89 23.20 -7.65
C LYS A 150 -3.33 23.71 -7.72
N ASP A 151 -4.29 22.87 -8.13
CA ASP A 151 -5.71 23.24 -8.12
C ASP A 151 -6.27 23.18 -6.69
N PRO A 152 -6.71 24.32 -6.12
CA PRO A 152 -7.11 24.40 -4.71
C PRO A 152 -8.32 23.53 -4.34
N LYS A 153 -9.14 23.09 -5.30
CA LYS A 153 -10.30 22.22 -4.99
C LYS A 153 -9.86 20.87 -4.40
N TYR A 154 -8.72 20.35 -4.86
CA TYR A 154 -8.18 19.08 -4.36
C TYR A 154 -7.66 19.23 -2.94
N LEU A 155 -6.98 20.34 -2.63
CA LEU A 155 -6.55 20.61 -1.25
C LEU A 155 -7.75 20.74 -0.32
N ALA A 156 -8.79 21.49 -0.72
CA ALA A 156 -9.99 21.68 0.07
C ALA A 156 -10.66 20.33 0.43
N HIS A 157 -10.80 19.42 -0.53
CA HIS A 157 -11.33 18.08 -0.29
C HIS A 157 -10.42 17.20 0.55
N ALA A 158 -9.09 17.30 0.38
CA ALA A 158 -8.14 16.57 1.21
C ALA A 158 -8.22 17.01 2.68
N GLU A 159 -8.21 18.32 2.94
CA GLU A 159 -8.28 18.84 4.32
C GLU A 159 -9.63 18.52 4.98
N SER A 160 -10.76 18.68 4.27
CA SER A 160 -12.08 18.38 4.82
C SER A 160 -12.30 16.88 5.03
N GLY A 161 -11.77 16.03 4.16
CA GLY A 161 -11.83 14.57 4.32
C GLY A 161 -10.96 14.10 5.48
N PHE A 162 -9.78 14.68 5.66
CA PHE A 162 -8.93 14.39 6.80
C PHE A 162 -9.60 14.80 8.11
N ASP A 163 -10.19 16.01 8.15
CA ASP A 163 -10.95 16.50 9.31
C ASP A 163 -12.14 15.59 9.64
N ARG A 164 -12.91 15.19 8.63
CA ARG A 164 -14.02 14.23 8.77
C ARG A 164 -13.58 12.92 9.42
N VAL A 165 -12.46 12.36 8.97
CA VAL A 165 -11.94 11.10 9.52
C VAL A 165 -11.41 11.31 10.93
N TRP A 166 -10.70 12.40 11.18
CA TRP A 166 -10.10 12.66 12.50
C TRP A 166 -11.15 12.98 13.56
N ASN A 167 -12.04 13.93 13.28
CA ASN A 167 -12.97 14.54 14.24
C ASN A 167 -14.41 14.02 14.15
N GLY A 168 -14.76 13.29 13.09
CA GLY A 168 -16.12 12.82 12.88
C GLY A 168 -17.07 13.91 12.41
N VAL A 169 -18.37 13.64 12.54
CA VAL A 169 -19.44 14.63 12.31
C VAL A 169 -20.40 14.58 13.48
N PRO A 170 -20.69 15.71 14.15
CA PRO A 170 -21.67 15.77 15.22
C PRO A 170 -23.02 15.17 14.79
N GLY A 171 -23.50 14.19 15.56
CA GLY A 171 -24.75 13.47 15.27
C GLY A 171 -24.60 12.26 14.35
N ILE A 172 -23.44 12.02 13.75
CA ILE A 172 -23.14 10.82 12.94
C ILE A 172 -22.17 9.91 13.71
N ASP A 173 -20.96 10.41 13.99
CA ASP A 173 -19.90 9.64 14.66
C ASP A 173 -18.84 10.58 15.27
N PRO A 174 -18.03 10.09 16.23
CA PRO A 174 -17.03 10.89 16.92
C PRO A 174 -15.65 10.92 16.22
N GLY A 175 -15.55 10.41 14.99
CA GLY A 175 -14.28 10.29 14.27
C GLY A 175 -13.51 9.01 14.55
N SER A 176 -12.47 8.78 13.77
CA SER A 176 -11.64 7.59 13.80
C SER A 176 -10.58 7.65 14.89
N TYR A 177 -10.07 8.83 15.22
CA TYR A 177 -9.02 8.97 16.22
C TYR A 177 -9.51 8.56 17.62
N ASP A 178 -8.75 7.70 18.29
CA ASP A 178 -9.00 7.32 19.68
C ASP A 178 -8.29 8.28 20.62
N THR A 179 -9.04 9.18 21.24
CA THR A 179 -8.52 10.19 22.17
C THR A 179 -8.00 9.61 23.50
N GLU A 180 -8.35 8.36 23.84
CA GLU A 180 -7.93 7.72 25.08
C GLU A 180 -6.66 6.87 24.88
N HIS A 181 -6.52 6.25 23.71
CA HIS A 181 -5.47 5.25 23.46
C HIS A 181 -4.68 5.46 22.16
N SER A 182 -4.87 6.58 21.47
CA SER A 182 -4.29 6.91 20.16
C SER A 182 -4.59 5.85 19.08
N GLY A 183 -4.09 6.07 17.86
CA GLY A 183 -4.44 5.24 16.71
C GLY A 183 -5.87 5.49 16.20
N MET A 184 -6.18 4.80 15.11
CA MET A 184 -7.37 5.08 14.28
C MET A 184 -8.28 3.85 14.22
N PHE A 185 -9.55 4.02 14.57
CA PHE A 185 -10.60 3.01 14.37
C PHE A 185 -10.93 2.89 12.89
N TRP A 186 -11.24 1.66 12.44
CA TRP A 186 -11.50 1.39 11.02
C TRP A 186 -12.87 1.89 10.56
N ASP A 187 -13.89 1.69 11.39
CA ASP A 187 -15.29 1.93 11.04
C ASP A 187 -16.00 2.78 12.10
N TRP A 188 -17.15 3.36 11.75
CA TRP A 188 -18.10 3.88 12.74
C TRP A 188 -19.41 3.08 12.83
N THR A 189 -19.68 2.21 11.85
CA THR A 189 -20.95 1.46 11.75
C THR A 189 -20.98 0.19 12.59
N PHE A 190 -19.84 -0.45 12.80
CA PHE A 190 -19.67 -1.76 13.43
C PHE A 190 -19.08 -1.66 14.84
N GLY A 191 -19.21 -0.49 15.47
CA GLY A 191 -18.94 -0.29 16.88
C GLY A 191 -17.52 0.18 17.21
N ARG A 192 -16.72 0.63 16.24
CA ARG A 192 -15.36 1.20 16.48
C ARG A 192 -14.50 0.26 17.33
N VAL A 193 -14.44 -1.02 16.97
CA VAL A 193 -13.73 -2.03 17.79
C VAL A 193 -12.32 -2.31 17.26
N GLY A 194 -12.16 -2.30 15.94
CA GLY A 194 -10.90 -2.65 15.28
C GLY A 194 -10.06 -1.42 14.94
N LYS A 195 -8.77 -1.45 15.29
CA LYS A 195 -7.77 -0.54 14.74
C LYS A 195 -6.92 -1.30 13.74
N MET A 196 -6.99 -0.89 12.48
CA MET A 196 -6.47 -1.67 11.35
C MET A 196 -5.31 -0.94 10.66
N SER A 197 -4.42 -1.70 10.03
CA SER A 197 -3.31 -1.15 9.23
C SER A 197 -3.81 -0.30 8.07
N CYS A 198 -4.94 -0.68 7.46
CA CYS A 198 -5.56 0.00 6.33
C CYS A 198 -6.11 1.41 6.64
N ILE A 199 -6.27 1.79 7.90
CA ILE A 199 -6.59 3.16 8.29
C ILE A 199 -5.40 3.88 8.95
N ASN A 200 -4.62 3.19 9.78
CA ASN A 200 -3.56 3.82 10.57
C ASN A 200 -2.40 4.28 9.69
N TYR A 201 -1.83 3.41 8.85
CA TYR A 201 -0.72 3.82 7.99
C TYR A 201 -1.14 4.80 6.88
N PRO A 202 -2.31 4.64 6.23
CA PRO A 202 -2.84 5.67 5.33
C PRO A 202 -3.07 7.02 6.01
N THR A 203 -3.51 7.07 7.28
CA THR A 203 -3.61 8.34 8.02
C THR A 203 -2.24 9.02 8.17
N VAL A 204 -1.17 8.27 8.44
CA VAL A 204 0.20 8.82 8.49
C VAL A 204 0.61 9.38 7.13
N VAL A 205 0.37 8.64 6.05
CA VAL A 205 0.67 9.08 4.68
C VAL A 205 -0.09 10.36 4.34
N ALA A 206 -1.40 10.40 4.63
CA ALA A 206 -2.25 11.54 4.36
C ALA A 206 -1.76 12.78 5.11
N ALA A 207 -1.52 12.65 6.41
CA ALA A 207 -1.04 13.74 7.26
C ALA A 207 0.35 14.23 6.82
N ALA A 208 1.29 13.32 6.51
CA ALA A 208 2.60 13.71 5.99
C ALA A 208 2.52 14.41 4.62
N THR A 209 1.65 13.94 3.73
CA THR A 209 1.42 14.57 2.41
C THR A 209 0.80 15.96 2.58
N LEU A 210 -0.22 16.11 3.44
CA LEU A 210 -0.85 17.38 3.78
C LEU A 210 0.15 18.35 4.43
N TYR A 211 1.01 17.87 5.33
CA TYR A 211 2.11 18.67 5.87
C TYR A 211 3.02 19.18 4.75
N ASN A 212 3.42 18.32 3.81
CA ASN A 212 4.32 18.71 2.72
C ASN A 212 3.74 19.84 1.85
N VAL A 213 2.42 19.84 1.59
CA VAL A 213 1.78 20.83 0.72
C VAL A 213 1.27 22.08 1.45
N THR A 214 0.99 22.01 2.75
CA THR A 214 0.44 23.13 3.54
C THR A 214 1.41 23.75 4.54
N LYS A 215 2.42 22.99 4.97
CA LYS A 215 3.32 23.30 6.09
C LYS A 215 2.62 23.54 7.45
N LYS A 216 1.37 23.07 7.61
CA LYS A 216 0.66 23.11 8.90
C LYS A 216 1.22 22.03 9.84
N GLU A 217 1.91 22.45 10.90
CA GLU A 217 2.59 21.56 11.85
C GLU A 217 1.65 20.53 12.52
N ASP A 218 0.37 20.85 12.68
CA ASP A 218 -0.65 19.93 13.21
C ASP A 218 -0.68 18.59 12.45
N TYR A 219 -0.57 18.62 11.12
CA TYR A 219 -0.51 17.38 10.34
C TYR A 219 0.75 16.57 10.62
N LEU A 220 1.90 17.21 10.83
CA LEU A 220 3.13 16.49 11.18
C LEU A 220 3.04 15.88 12.57
N HIS A 221 2.41 16.57 13.52
CA HIS A 221 2.15 16.01 14.86
C HIS A 221 1.26 14.76 14.77
N LYS A 222 0.13 14.84 14.07
CA LYS A 222 -0.77 13.71 13.85
C LYS A 222 -0.09 12.55 13.14
N ALA A 223 0.72 12.82 12.10
CA ALA A 223 1.48 11.80 11.40
C ALA A 223 2.44 11.03 12.34
N LYS A 224 3.19 11.75 13.17
CA LYS A 224 4.14 11.16 14.13
C LYS A 224 3.41 10.35 15.20
N GLU A 225 2.31 10.87 15.72
CA GLU A 225 1.51 10.20 16.75
C GLU A 225 0.93 8.88 16.25
N ILE A 226 0.22 8.90 15.12
CA ILE A 226 -0.41 7.69 14.57
C ILE A 226 0.65 6.69 14.14
N TYR A 227 1.79 7.15 13.61
CA TYR A 227 2.89 6.24 13.28
C TYR A 227 3.48 5.57 14.52
N GLN A 228 3.67 6.32 15.62
CA GLN A 228 4.15 5.73 16.86
C GLN A 228 3.22 4.62 17.31
N TRP A 229 1.91 4.90 17.41
CA TRP A 229 0.92 3.89 17.77
C TRP A 229 0.96 2.67 16.84
N ALA A 230 0.96 2.89 15.52
CA ALA A 230 0.98 1.81 14.54
C ALA A 230 2.27 0.96 14.64
N SER A 231 3.43 1.60 14.86
CA SER A 231 4.71 0.91 14.99
C SER A 231 4.82 0.08 16.27
N GLU A 232 4.16 0.48 17.35
CA GLU A 232 4.13 -0.26 18.62
C GLU A 232 3.13 -1.42 18.60
N ASN A 233 2.09 -1.35 17.74
CA ASN A 233 0.95 -2.26 17.81
C ASN A 233 0.78 -3.17 16.58
N LEU A 234 1.29 -2.78 15.42
CA LEU A 234 1.04 -3.47 14.14
C LEU A 234 2.33 -3.87 13.42
N TYR A 235 3.50 -3.41 13.88
CA TYR A 235 4.79 -3.71 13.26
C TYR A 235 5.59 -4.70 14.11
N ASP A 236 6.15 -5.71 13.47
CA ASP A 236 7.12 -6.62 14.08
C ASP A 236 8.55 -6.12 13.80
N PRO A 237 9.27 -5.59 14.81
CA PRO A 237 10.61 -5.03 14.62
C PRO A 237 11.67 -6.09 14.32
N LEU A 238 11.41 -7.37 14.59
CA LEU A 238 12.36 -8.43 14.29
C LEU A 238 12.32 -8.77 12.79
N THR A 239 11.11 -8.92 12.25
CA THR A 239 10.92 -9.46 10.90
C THR A 239 10.60 -8.43 9.84
N GLY A 240 9.89 -7.34 10.18
CA GLY A 240 9.36 -6.38 9.20
C GLY A 240 7.93 -6.68 8.74
N ARG A 241 7.27 -7.71 9.26
CA ARG A 241 5.87 -7.98 8.92
C ARG A 241 4.94 -6.97 9.60
N ILE A 242 3.86 -6.64 8.90
CA ILE A 242 2.79 -5.76 9.36
C ILE A 242 1.54 -6.61 9.61
N ALA A 243 1.00 -6.50 10.83
CA ALA A 243 -0.28 -7.08 11.19
C ALA A 243 -1.42 -6.40 10.43
N ASP A 244 -2.49 -7.12 10.17
CA ASP A 244 -3.70 -6.57 9.60
C ASP A 244 -4.41 -5.62 10.58
N SER A 245 -4.53 -6.03 11.84
CA SER A 245 -5.37 -5.35 12.82
C SER A 245 -4.99 -5.66 14.27
N LYS A 246 -5.42 -4.81 15.20
CA LYS A 246 -5.38 -5.06 16.65
C LYS A 246 -6.67 -4.57 17.30
N HIS A 247 -7.30 -5.43 18.09
CA HIS A 247 -8.62 -5.18 18.69
C HIS A 247 -8.47 -5.10 20.22
N GLY A 248 -8.67 -3.92 20.79
CA GLY A 248 -8.50 -3.67 22.23
C GLY A 248 -7.13 -4.10 22.74
N LYS A 249 -7.11 -4.89 23.83
CA LYS A 249 -5.89 -5.44 24.44
C LYS A 249 -5.45 -6.78 23.86
N GLY A 250 -6.13 -7.28 22.82
CA GLY A 250 -5.78 -8.53 22.16
C GLY A 250 -4.45 -8.44 21.41
N ASP A 251 -3.92 -9.61 21.04
CA ASP A 251 -2.72 -9.68 20.20
C ASP A 251 -3.02 -9.17 18.78
N PRO A 252 -2.01 -8.63 18.06
CA PRO A 252 -2.17 -8.25 16.67
C PRO A 252 -2.53 -9.46 15.80
N ASN A 253 -3.45 -9.27 14.86
CA ASN A 253 -3.78 -10.24 13.84
C ASN A 253 -2.71 -10.19 12.73
N TRP A 254 -1.80 -11.17 12.73
CA TRP A 254 -0.69 -11.24 11.77
C TRP A 254 -1.06 -11.78 10.39
N THR A 255 -2.33 -11.70 9.99
CA THR A 255 -2.72 -11.94 8.59
C THR A 255 -2.00 -10.93 7.70
N LEU A 256 -1.28 -11.44 6.71
CA LEU A 256 -0.38 -10.61 5.90
C LEU A 256 -1.09 -10.15 4.63
N HIS A 257 -0.97 -8.86 4.33
CA HIS A 257 -1.44 -8.29 3.09
C HIS A 257 -0.42 -7.35 2.47
N VAL A 258 -0.25 -7.44 1.15
CA VAL A 258 0.76 -6.64 0.42
C VAL A 258 0.52 -5.13 0.56
N TYR A 259 -0.74 -4.69 0.53
CA TYR A 259 -1.07 -3.26 0.68
C TYR A 259 -0.78 -2.72 2.10
N ASN A 260 -0.88 -3.53 3.15
CA ASN A 260 -0.51 -3.15 4.52
C ASN A 260 1.01 -2.96 4.64
N GLN A 261 1.81 -3.82 4.01
CA GLN A 261 3.25 -3.60 3.89
C GLN A 261 3.54 -2.30 3.12
N GLY A 262 2.84 -2.09 2.00
CA GLY A 262 3.00 -0.92 1.15
C GLY A 262 2.73 0.39 1.89
N SER A 263 1.56 0.53 2.52
CA SER A 263 1.20 1.76 3.24
C SER A 263 2.13 2.01 4.44
N ALA A 264 2.60 0.97 5.13
CA ALA A 264 3.58 1.10 6.21
C ALA A 264 4.96 1.55 5.70
N ILE A 265 5.43 1.04 4.55
CA ILE A 265 6.64 1.54 3.86
C ILE A 265 6.46 3.02 3.52
N GLY A 266 5.31 3.39 2.96
CA GLY A 266 4.98 4.78 2.62
C GLY A 266 5.02 5.69 3.84
N ALA A 267 4.29 5.34 4.90
CA ALA A 267 4.22 6.10 6.15
C ALA A 267 5.62 6.33 6.76
N ALA A 268 6.43 5.29 6.85
CA ALA A 268 7.79 5.37 7.35
C ALA A 268 8.68 6.25 6.46
N THR A 269 8.58 6.06 5.13
CA THR A 269 9.39 6.82 4.17
C THR A 269 9.05 8.31 4.17
N GLU A 270 7.77 8.69 4.22
CA GLU A 270 7.35 10.09 4.29
C GLU A 270 7.87 10.76 5.56
N LEU A 271 7.77 10.09 6.72
CA LEU A 271 8.33 10.60 7.97
C LEU A 271 9.86 10.68 7.94
N TYR A 272 10.55 9.73 7.32
CA TYR A 272 11.99 9.85 7.07
C TYR A 272 12.30 11.07 6.21
N ALA A 273 11.58 11.26 5.10
CA ALA A 273 11.80 12.36 4.17
C ALA A 273 11.66 13.73 4.87
N ILE A 274 10.66 13.87 5.75
CA ILE A 274 10.38 15.10 6.52
C ILE A 274 11.37 15.30 7.66
N THR A 275 11.64 14.26 8.47
CA THR A 275 12.34 14.41 9.75
C THR A 275 13.83 14.06 9.69
N LYS A 276 14.26 13.35 8.65
CA LYS A 276 15.59 12.74 8.49
C LYS A 276 16.02 11.82 9.64
N LYS A 277 15.08 11.32 10.45
CA LYS A 277 15.38 10.33 11.51
C LYS A 277 15.58 8.94 10.91
N GLN A 278 16.79 8.41 11.06
CA GLN A 278 17.21 7.13 10.48
C GLN A 278 16.27 5.95 10.82
N GLN A 279 15.71 5.93 12.04
CA GLN A 279 14.78 4.86 12.47
C GLN A 279 13.63 4.62 11.49
N TYR A 280 13.10 5.68 10.84
CA TYR A 280 11.99 5.54 9.91
C TYR A 280 12.43 4.88 8.61
N LEU A 281 13.65 5.21 8.12
CA LEU A 281 14.22 4.54 6.96
C LEU A 281 14.52 3.07 7.27
N ASP A 282 15.05 2.76 8.45
CA ASP A 282 15.34 1.40 8.87
C ASP A 282 14.07 0.54 8.95
N HIS A 283 12.96 1.11 9.45
CA HIS A 283 11.65 0.46 9.43
C HIS A 283 11.18 0.20 8.00
N ALA A 284 11.22 1.21 7.12
CA ALA A 284 10.80 1.09 5.73
C ALA A 284 11.57 -0.01 4.97
N VAL A 285 12.89 -0.05 5.15
CA VAL A 285 13.78 -1.08 4.57
C VAL A 285 13.41 -2.46 5.10
N ARG A 286 13.24 -2.63 6.42
CA ARG A 286 12.88 -3.93 6.99
C ARG A 286 11.54 -4.46 6.47
N ILE A 287 10.56 -3.57 6.33
CA ILE A 287 9.23 -3.94 5.81
C ILE A 287 9.33 -4.34 4.33
N ALA A 288 10.09 -3.58 3.52
CA ALA A 288 10.33 -3.89 2.12
C ALA A 288 11.10 -5.20 1.92
N ASP A 289 12.12 -5.45 2.75
CA ASP A 289 12.88 -6.69 2.76
C ASP A 289 12.00 -7.89 3.10
N TYR A 290 11.10 -7.77 4.09
CA TYR A 290 10.14 -8.83 4.39
C TYR A 290 9.22 -9.13 3.20
N THR A 291 8.70 -8.10 2.53
CA THR A 291 7.85 -8.28 1.35
C THR A 291 8.61 -8.94 0.19
N LYS A 292 9.87 -8.54 -0.05
CA LYS A 292 10.72 -9.08 -1.12
C LYS A 292 11.21 -10.50 -0.84
N GLU A 293 11.72 -10.76 0.36
CA GLU A 293 12.41 -12.02 0.67
C GLU A 293 11.48 -13.10 1.23
N VAL A 294 10.41 -12.72 1.94
CA VAL A 294 9.50 -13.68 2.58
C VAL A 294 8.20 -13.80 1.79
N MET A 295 7.50 -12.68 1.56
CA MET A 295 6.19 -12.74 0.90
C MET A 295 6.26 -13.08 -0.60
N SER A 296 7.37 -12.76 -1.26
CA SER A 296 7.57 -13.04 -2.69
C SER A 296 8.32 -14.34 -2.96
N ALA A 297 8.66 -15.11 -1.92
CA ALA A 297 9.36 -16.37 -2.05
C ALA A 297 8.42 -17.52 -2.48
N PRO A 298 8.96 -18.54 -3.21
CA PRO A 298 10.33 -18.62 -3.73
C PRO A 298 10.55 -17.96 -5.10
N GLN A 299 9.50 -17.45 -5.77
CA GLN A 299 9.61 -17.01 -7.17
C GLN A 299 10.25 -15.62 -7.36
N ALA A 300 10.45 -14.87 -6.28
CA ALA A 300 10.87 -13.47 -6.29
C ALA A 300 9.96 -12.60 -7.16
N VAL A 301 8.65 -12.83 -7.05
CA VAL A 301 7.57 -12.09 -7.72
C VAL A 301 6.54 -11.75 -6.63
N LEU A 302 5.99 -10.53 -6.64
CA LEU A 302 4.97 -10.13 -5.67
C LEU A 302 3.82 -11.17 -5.64
N PRO A 303 3.34 -11.57 -4.45
CA PRO A 303 2.36 -12.62 -4.34
C PRO A 303 0.98 -12.12 -4.77
N SER A 304 0.17 -13.04 -5.28
CA SER A 304 -1.26 -12.84 -5.48
C SER A 304 -2.05 -13.39 -4.30
N GLU A 305 -3.08 -12.68 -3.85
CA GLU A 305 -3.96 -13.17 -2.79
C GLU A 305 -5.34 -13.60 -3.33
N LYS A 306 -5.97 -14.56 -2.65
CA LYS A 306 -7.35 -14.97 -2.94
C LYS A 306 -8.33 -13.93 -2.39
N GLY A 307 -9.30 -13.54 -3.22
CA GLY A 307 -10.28 -12.49 -2.94
C GLY A 307 -10.36 -11.53 -4.12
N GLU A 308 -11.52 -10.89 -4.30
CA GLU A 308 -11.78 -10.02 -5.45
C GLU A 308 -10.92 -8.74 -5.38
N GLU A 309 -11.17 -7.90 -4.38
CA GLU A 309 -10.49 -6.60 -4.23
C GLU A 309 -8.99 -6.72 -3.94
N LYS A 310 -8.50 -7.90 -3.55
CA LYS A 310 -7.08 -8.11 -3.27
C LYS A 310 -6.17 -7.98 -4.49
N GLY A 311 -6.74 -7.98 -5.70
CA GLY A 311 -5.98 -7.73 -6.93
C GLY A 311 -5.31 -6.35 -6.96
N ILE A 312 -5.89 -5.35 -6.29
CA ILE A 312 -5.38 -3.98 -6.31
C ILE A 312 -4.16 -3.76 -5.42
N TYR A 313 -3.83 -4.71 -4.55
CA TYR A 313 -2.80 -4.51 -3.52
C TYR A 313 -1.42 -4.17 -4.11
N THR A 314 -1.08 -4.73 -5.26
CA THR A 314 0.15 -4.38 -5.97
C THR A 314 0.14 -2.94 -6.48
N ALA A 315 -1.01 -2.44 -6.95
CA ALA A 315 -1.13 -1.05 -7.40
C ALA A 315 -0.92 -0.07 -6.25
N ILE A 316 -1.43 -0.39 -5.05
CA ILE A 316 -1.18 0.39 -3.83
C ILE A 316 0.28 0.30 -3.42
N PHE A 317 0.83 -0.91 -3.37
CA PHE A 317 2.24 -1.13 -3.01
C PHE A 317 3.19 -0.33 -3.90
N ALA A 318 2.91 -0.28 -5.21
CA ALA A 318 3.70 0.49 -6.18
C ALA A 318 3.81 1.98 -5.78
N GLN A 319 2.73 2.60 -5.31
CA GLN A 319 2.71 4.02 -4.90
C GLN A 319 3.67 4.33 -3.74
N TYR A 320 4.03 3.32 -2.94
CA TYR A 320 4.81 3.51 -1.73
C TYR A 320 6.23 2.98 -1.83
N ILE A 321 6.46 1.84 -2.48
CA ILE A 321 7.81 1.32 -2.66
C ILE A 321 8.67 2.26 -3.52
N VAL A 322 8.06 2.94 -4.50
CA VAL A 322 8.77 3.94 -5.33
C VAL A 322 9.29 5.09 -4.47
N ARG A 323 8.53 5.53 -3.46
CA ARG A 323 8.97 6.58 -2.53
C ARG A 323 10.19 6.12 -1.75
N LEU A 324 10.25 4.87 -1.30
CA LEU A 324 11.42 4.35 -0.59
C LEU A 324 12.65 4.30 -1.52
N ILE A 325 12.46 3.90 -2.78
CA ILE A 325 13.53 3.87 -3.78
C ILE A 325 14.10 5.28 -3.99
N GLU A 326 13.24 6.28 -4.15
CA GLU A 326 13.62 7.66 -4.45
C GLU A 326 14.13 8.40 -3.21
N GLU A 327 13.33 8.51 -2.15
CA GLU A 327 13.64 9.30 -0.95
C GLU A 327 14.62 8.59 -0.01
N GLY A 328 14.57 7.25 0.02
CA GLY A 328 15.46 6.41 0.82
C GLY A 328 16.75 6.01 0.12
N ASN A 329 16.91 6.37 -1.17
CA ASN A 329 18.00 5.92 -2.04
C ASN A 329 18.18 4.40 -2.00
N LYS A 330 17.11 3.67 -2.35
CA LYS A 330 17.04 2.20 -2.31
C LYS A 330 16.85 1.54 -3.69
N PRO A 331 17.73 1.78 -4.68
CA PRO A 331 17.61 1.21 -6.01
C PRO A 331 17.69 -0.32 -6.05
N GLU A 332 18.17 -0.98 -4.99
CA GLU A 332 18.26 -2.43 -4.86
C GLU A 332 16.91 -3.17 -4.96
N TYR A 333 15.78 -2.49 -4.78
CA TYR A 333 14.45 -3.08 -5.00
C TYR A 333 14.02 -3.12 -6.47
N LEU A 334 14.65 -2.32 -7.35
CA LEU A 334 14.27 -2.23 -8.77
C LEU A 334 14.34 -3.58 -9.50
N PRO A 335 15.38 -4.43 -9.37
CA PRO A 335 15.43 -5.71 -10.07
C PRO A 335 14.27 -6.65 -9.72
N TRP A 336 13.83 -6.67 -8.45
CA TRP A 336 12.70 -7.49 -7.99
C TRP A 336 11.36 -6.99 -8.54
N LEU A 337 11.15 -5.68 -8.54
CA LEU A 337 9.94 -5.08 -9.10
C LEU A 337 9.87 -5.27 -10.61
N ARG A 338 10.99 -5.08 -11.32
CA ARG A 338 11.09 -5.36 -12.77
C ARG A 338 10.81 -6.81 -13.08
N ARG A 339 11.32 -7.75 -12.27
CA ARG A 339 10.99 -9.17 -12.40
C ARG A 339 9.49 -9.42 -12.28
N THR A 340 8.82 -8.80 -11.29
CA THR A 340 7.36 -8.88 -11.15
C THR A 340 6.64 -8.36 -12.41
N ILE A 341 7.10 -7.22 -12.94
CA ILE A 341 6.56 -6.63 -14.19
C ILE A 341 6.73 -7.58 -15.37
N ASP A 342 7.93 -8.13 -15.56
CA ASP A 342 8.27 -9.02 -16.67
C ASP A 342 7.37 -10.27 -16.68
N TYR A 343 7.16 -10.90 -15.52
CA TYR A 343 6.27 -12.06 -15.39
C TYR A 343 4.81 -11.69 -15.67
N GLY A 344 4.31 -10.63 -15.02
CA GLY A 344 2.91 -10.24 -15.20
C GLY A 344 2.60 -9.78 -16.62
N TRP A 345 3.51 -9.05 -17.27
CA TRP A 345 3.36 -8.62 -18.66
C TRP A 345 3.45 -9.77 -19.66
N HIS A 346 4.34 -10.73 -19.41
CA HIS A 346 4.46 -11.92 -20.24
C HIS A 346 3.20 -12.79 -20.21
N ASN A 347 2.58 -12.90 -19.04
CA ASN A 347 1.39 -13.71 -18.83
C ASN A 347 0.06 -12.98 -19.07
N ARG A 348 0.10 -11.73 -19.56
CA ARG A 348 -1.10 -10.98 -19.93
C ARG A 348 -1.89 -11.67 -21.05
N ASP A 349 -3.16 -11.30 -21.15
CA ASP A 349 -3.96 -11.56 -22.34
C ASP A 349 -3.32 -10.83 -23.53
N GLN A 350 -2.80 -11.58 -24.50
CA GLN A 350 -2.09 -11.02 -25.65
C GLN A 350 -2.99 -10.25 -26.64
N THR A 351 -4.32 -10.44 -26.56
CA THR A 351 -5.29 -9.78 -27.44
C THR A 351 -5.72 -8.43 -26.89
N ARG A 352 -6.07 -8.39 -25.60
CA ARG A 352 -6.52 -7.16 -24.92
C ARG A 352 -5.41 -6.40 -24.21
N SER A 353 -4.25 -7.03 -24.01
CA SER A 353 -3.13 -6.55 -23.19
C SER A 353 -3.53 -6.28 -21.73
N LEU A 354 -4.46 -7.07 -21.21
CA LEU A 354 -4.87 -7.04 -19.79
C LEU A 354 -4.06 -8.05 -18.98
N THR A 355 -3.54 -7.59 -17.84
CA THR A 355 -2.88 -8.45 -16.85
C THR A 355 -3.87 -8.93 -15.79
N SER A 356 -3.49 -9.91 -14.97
CA SER A 356 -4.26 -10.32 -13.78
C SER A 356 -3.41 -10.17 -12.52
N LYS A 357 -3.99 -10.46 -11.35
CA LYS A 357 -3.27 -10.48 -10.07
C LYS A 357 -2.28 -11.63 -9.93
N ASN A 358 -2.45 -12.74 -10.67
CA ASN A 358 -1.52 -13.86 -10.63
C ASN A 358 -0.49 -13.73 -11.75
N TYR A 359 0.63 -13.10 -11.43
CA TYR A 359 1.69 -12.79 -12.40
C TYR A 359 2.41 -14.01 -12.98
N LEU A 360 2.18 -15.20 -12.42
CA LEU A 360 2.76 -16.46 -12.87
C LEU A 360 1.80 -17.31 -13.73
N ALA A 361 0.55 -16.88 -13.90
CA ALA A 361 -0.46 -17.59 -14.67
C ALA A 361 -0.92 -16.76 -15.87
N LYS A 362 -1.04 -17.43 -17.03
CA LYS A 362 -1.57 -16.81 -18.26
C LYS A 362 -3.01 -16.36 -18.04
N VAL A 363 -3.35 -15.23 -18.66
CA VAL A 363 -4.71 -14.74 -18.79
C VAL A 363 -5.19 -15.05 -20.21
N ASP A 364 -6.32 -15.74 -20.32
CA ASP A 364 -6.88 -16.12 -21.60
C ASP A 364 -7.70 -14.95 -22.21
N ALA A 365 -7.87 -14.98 -23.54
CA ALA A 365 -8.52 -13.90 -24.27
C ALA A 365 -9.99 -13.67 -23.86
N ASP A 366 -10.65 -14.75 -23.40
CA ASP A 366 -12.06 -14.75 -23.03
C ASP A 366 -12.28 -14.53 -21.51
N ASP A 367 -11.20 -14.41 -20.72
CA ASP A 367 -11.31 -14.21 -19.28
C ASP A 367 -11.92 -12.84 -18.96
N VAL A 368 -12.90 -12.81 -18.05
CA VAL A 368 -13.35 -11.56 -17.44
C VAL A 368 -12.32 -11.14 -16.41
N VAL A 369 -11.69 -9.99 -16.63
CA VAL A 369 -10.66 -9.44 -15.74
C VAL A 369 -11.24 -8.23 -15.01
N SER A 370 -11.19 -8.25 -13.67
CA SER A 370 -11.62 -7.12 -12.85
C SER A 370 -10.62 -5.97 -12.91
N CYS A 371 -11.08 -4.75 -12.64
CA CYS A 371 -10.21 -3.58 -12.48
C CYS A 371 -9.18 -3.77 -11.37
N TYR A 372 -9.53 -4.51 -10.32
CA TYR A 372 -8.61 -4.85 -9.22
C TYR A 372 -7.45 -5.68 -9.76
N ASP A 373 -7.74 -6.79 -10.42
CA ASP A 373 -6.73 -7.74 -10.92
C ASP A 373 -5.90 -7.15 -12.06
N ALA A 374 -6.49 -6.31 -12.91
CA ALA A 374 -5.80 -5.68 -14.03
C ALA A 374 -4.84 -4.55 -13.64
N SER A 375 -4.98 -3.99 -12.44
CA SER A 375 -4.30 -2.72 -12.09
C SER A 375 -2.82 -2.86 -11.72
N GLY A 376 -2.41 -4.01 -11.18
CA GLY A 376 -1.10 -4.15 -10.53
C GLY A 376 0.11 -3.90 -11.45
N ILE A 377 0.15 -4.52 -12.62
CA ILE A 377 1.27 -4.38 -13.56
C ILE A 377 1.31 -2.99 -14.20
N PRO A 378 0.20 -2.43 -14.74
CA PRO A 378 0.19 -1.05 -15.21
C PRO A 378 0.64 -0.05 -14.13
N ALA A 379 0.21 -0.21 -12.88
CA ALA A 379 0.62 0.66 -11.78
C ALA A 379 2.12 0.59 -11.50
N LEU A 380 2.70 -0.62 -11.46
CA LEU A 380 4.15 -0.80 -11.35
C LEU A 380 4.89 -0.19 -12.55
N MET A 381 4.44 -0.44 -13.77
CA MET A 381 5.07 0.08 -15.00
C MET A 381 5.07 1.61 -15.06
N LEU A 382 4.04 2.28 -14.53
CA LEU A 382 3.98 3.73 -14.47
C LEU A 382 5.03 4.33 -13.53
N LEU A 383 5.50 3.60 -12.52
CA LEU A 383 6.39 4.09 -11.47
C LEU A 383 7.82 3.53 -11.54
N ILE A 384 7.98 2.32 -12.06
CA ILE A 384 9.27 1.63 -12.12
C ILE A 384 9.85 1.78 -13.53
N PRO A 385 11.02 2.43 -13.69
CA PRO A 385 11.60 2.66 -15.01
C PRO A 385 12.07 1.34 -15.64
N SER A 386 11.80 1.18 -16.94
CA SER A 386 12.39 0.09 -17.74
C SER A 386 13.91 0.24 -17.81
N ILE A 387 14.61 -0.83 -18.19
CA ILE A 387 16.05 -0.74 -18.47
C ILE A 387 16.20 -0.22 -19.90
N ALA A 388 16.85 0.93 -20.07
CA ALA A 388 17.21 1.44 -21.39
C ALA A 388 18.10 0.42 -22.10
N HIS A 389 17.73 0.07 -23.34
CA HIS A 389 18.51 -0.81 -24.20
C HIS A 389 19.51 -0.05 -25.06
#